data_AF-A0A8J4T8P9-F1
#
_entry.id   AF-A0A8J4T8P9-F1
#
_cell.length_a   1.000
_cell.length_b   1.000
_cell.length_c   1.000
_cell.angle_alpha   90.00
_cell.angle_beta   90.00
_cell.angle_gamma   90.00
#
_symmetry.space_group_name_H-M   'P 1'
#
loop_
_entity.id
_entity.type
_entity.pdbx_description
1 polymer ?
#
loop_
_entity_poly.entity_id
_entity_poly.type
_entity_poly.pdbx_seq_one_letter_code
_entity_poly.pdbx_strand_id
1 'polypeptide(L)'
;MAQFLAVQFDPLTPKEKILKQLDGVVPPDFNAADEPHALLADLPLPIYLTTNYDDFMVRALKSRYRDARRELCRWNELIKNEPSVFDNGFTPTVANPVVFHLHGHTIPESIVLTEDDYLYFLANIGQERLLPKPIQQVLTRSTCVFIGYRLADWNFRVLFQGLRAYSMAGLSIAVLKPPGDDELARRQREYLDRYYANMKLTVYWGTAREFAIELRERWAKFNKV
;
A
#
# COMPACT_ATOMS: atom_id res chain seq x y z
N MET A 1 9.57 13.48 -14.81
CA MET A 1 10.04 12.65 -15.95
C MET A 1 8.89 11.89 -16.62
N ALA A 2 8.00 11.21 -15.87
CA ALA A 2 6.83 10.54 -16.46
C ALA A 2 5.90 11.49 -17.23
N GLN A 3 5.55 12.64 -16.65
CA GLN A 3 4.74 13.67 -17.33
C GLN A 3 5.39 14.16 -18.63
N PHE A 4 6.71 14.36 -18.63
CA PHE A 4 7.45 14.76 -19.83
C PHE A 4 7.32 13.73 -20.96
N LEU A 5 7.47 12.44 -20.64
CA LEU A 5 7.27 11.36 -21.61
C LEU A 5 5.81 11.28 -22.09
N ALA A 6 4.85 11.49 -21.20
CA ALA A 6 3.43 11.49 -21.56
C ALA A 6 3.08 12.61 -22.54
N VAL A 7 3.64 13.81 -22.33
CA VAL A 7 3.44 14.97 -23.21
C VAL A 7 4.16 14.80 -24.54
N GLN A 8 5.33 14.16 -24.56
CA GLN A 8 6.14 14.00 -25.77
C GLN A 8 5.62 12.92 -26.73
N PHE A 9 5.05 11.84 -26.19
CA PHE A 9 4.59 10.69 -26.98
C PHE A 9 3.08 10.52 -26.84
N ASP A 10 2.66 9.85 -25.78
CA ASP A 10 1.28 9.64 -25.39
C ASP A 10 1.23 9.25 -23.89
N PRO A 11 0.05 9.35 -23.23
CA PRO A 11 -0.07 9.06 -21.81
C PRO A 11 0.23 7.62 -21.38
N LEU A 12 0.16 6.63 -22.28
CA LEU A 12 0.39 5.21 -21.98
C LEU A 12 1.86 4.84 -22.10
N THR A 13 2.63 5.46 -23.01
CA THR A 13 4.07 5.20 -23.19
C THR A 13 4.87 5.09 -21.87
N PRO A 14 4.81 6.04 -20.91
CA PRO A 14 5.55 5.91 -19.65
C PRO A 14 5.05 4.74 -18.78
N LYS A 15 3.76 4.40 -18.85
CA LYS A 15 3.13 3.32 -18.10
C LYS A 15 3.55 1.95 -18.66
N GLU A 16 3.57 1.80 -19.97
CA GLU A 16 4.10 0.59 -20.61
C GLU A 16 5.59 0.38 -20.32
N LYS A 17 6.37 1.46 -20.31
CA LYS A 17 7.80 1.40 -19.97
C LYS A 17 8.04 0.92 -18.54
N ILE A 18 7.29 1.44 -17.56
CA ILE A 18 7.46 1.00 -16.17
C ILE A 18 7.04 -0.47 -16.00
N LEU A 19 5.96 -0.90 -16.65
CA LEU A 19 5.53 -2.30 -16.64
C LEU A 19 6.60 -3.24 -17.22
N LYS A 20 7.17 -2.89 -18.39
CA LYS A 20 8.28 -3.65 -18.98
C LYS A 20 9.52 -3.70 -18.10
N GLN A 21 9.81 -2.63 -17.35
CA GLN A 21 10.92 -2.63 -16.39
C GLN A 21 10.66 -3.59 -15.22
N LEU A 22 9.41 -3.66 -14.76
CA LEU A 22 9.01 -4.52 -13.64
C LEU A 22 9.06 -6.02 -13.98
N ASP A 23 8.81 -6.39 -15.24
CA ASP A 23 8.90 -7.79 -15.69
C ASP A 23 10.27 -8.42 -15.44
N GLY A 24 11.33 -7.61 -15.41
CA GLY A 24 12.71 -8.05 -15.14
C GLY A 24 13.17 -7.96 -13.69
N VAL A 25 12.34 -7.45 -12.77
CA VAL A 25 12.76 -7.24 -11.38
C VAL A 25 12.71 -8.55 -10.61
N VAL A 26 13.85 -8.91 -10.03
CA VAL A 26 13.97 -10.08 -9.16
C VAL A 26 13.18 -9.82 -7.87
N PRO A 27 12.27 -10.72 -7.47
CA PRO A 27 11.55 -10.57 -6.21
C PRO A 27 12.52 -10.66 -5.02
N PRO A 28 12.20 -10.02 -3.88
CA PRO A 28 13.01 -10.16 -2.68
C PRO A 28 12.94 -11.60 -2.15
N ASP A 29 13.91 -11.97 -1.32
CA ASP A 29 13.92 -13.28 -0.67
C ASP A 29 12.80 -13.39 0.37
N PHE A 30 11.72 -14.06 0.01
CA PHE A 30 10.56 -14.28 0.89
C PHE A 30 10.83 -15.26 2.04
N ASN A 31 12.04 -15.81 2.16
CA ASN A 31 12.47 -16.61 3.32
C ASN A 31 13.32 -15.81 4.31
N ALA A 32 13.81 -14.63 3.92
CA ALA A 32 14.57 -13.78 4.81
C ALA A 32 13.69 -13.23 5.94
N ALA A 33 14.15 -13.38 7.18
CA ALA A 33 13.37 -13.01 8.37
C ALA A 33 13.15 -11.48 8.47
N ASP A 34 14.08 -10.68 7.98
CA ASP A 34 14.00 -9.21 7.97
C ASP A 34 13.21 -8.65 6.79
N GLU A 35 12.81 -9.50 5.83
CA GLU A 35 12.13 -9.03 4.63
C GLU A 35 10.63 -8.71 4.91
N PRO A 36 10.17 -7.47 4.66
CA PRO A 36 8.81 -7.06 5.00
C PRO A 36 7.72 -7.91 4.36
N HIS A 37 7.88 -8.30 3.09
CA HIS A 37 6.91 -9.16 2.40
C HIS A 37 6.78 -10.53 3.06
N ALA A 38 7.91 -11.11 3.50
CA ALA A 38 7.93 -12.37 4.22
C ALA A 38 7.17 -12.26 5.54
N LEU A 39 7.38 -11.18 6.31
CA LEU A 39 6.65 -10.96 7.56
C LEU A 39 5.15 -10.81 7.30
N LEU A 40 4.79 -9.93 6.37
CA LEU A 40 3.39 -9.64 6.07
C LEU A 40 2.62 -10.88 5.60
N ALA A 41 3.29 -11.79 4.89
CA ALA A 41 2.71 -13.06 4.45
C ALA A 41 2.50 -14.08 5.59
N ASP A 42 3.30 -14.00 6.65
CA ASP A 42 3.17 -14.84 7.85
C ASP A 42 2.03 -14.39 8.77
N LEU A 43 1.64 -13.11 8.71
CA LEU A 43 0.55 -12.56 9.52
C LEU A 43 -0.83 -13.07 9.02
N PRO A 44 -1.80 -13.30 9.93
CA PRO A 44 -3.14 -13.75 9.56
C PRO A 44 -4.01 -12.59 9.08
N LEU A 45 -3.61 -11.90 8.00
CA LEU A 45 -4.32 -10.75 7.46
C LEU A 45 -5.11 -11.14 6.19
N PRO A 46 -6.40 -10.75 6.08
CA PRO A 46 -7.20 -11.07 4.90
C PRO A 46 -7.03 -10.06 3.76
N ILE A 47 -6.48 -8.86 4.03
CA ILE A 47 -6.45 -7.74 3.08
C ILE A 47 -5.08 -7.04 3.15
N TYR A 48 -4.51 -6.79 1.98
CA TYR A 48 -3.29 -6.03 1.77
C TYR A 48 -3.56 -4.92 0.75
N LEU A 49 -3.19 -3.68 1.05
CA LEU A 49 -3.26 -2.55 0.12
C LEU A 49 -1.85 -2.18 -0.30
N THR A 50 -1.65 -1.91 -1.59
CA THR A 50 -0.34 -1.50 -2.10
C THR A 50 -0.46 -0.42 -3.17
N THR A 51 0.50 0.50 -3.18
CA THR A 51 0.73 1.45 -4.27
C THR A 51 1.87 1.00 -5.19
N ASN A 52 2.45 -0.18 -4.94
CA ASN A 52 3.46 -0.75 -5.80
C ASN A 52 2.82 -1.40 -7.02
N TYR A 53 3.52 -1.32 -8.14
CA TYR A 53 3.10 -1.90 -9.41
C TYR A 53 3.57 -3.35 -9.60
N ASP A 54 4.48 -3.86 -8.77
CA ASP A 54 4.93 -5.26 -8.79
C ASP A 54 3.88 -6.23 -8.21
N ASP A 55 4.15 -7.54 -8.24
CA ASP A 55 3.30 -8.58 -7.65
C ASP A 55 3.93 -9.24 -6.41
N PHE A 56 4.92 -8.62 -5.77
CA PHE A 56 5.73 -9.26 -4.73
C PHE A 56 4.91 -9.68 -3.51
N MET A 57 3.94 -8.88 -3.08
CA MET A 57 3.06 -9.27 -1.97
C MET A 57 2.21 -10.49 -2.34
N VAL A 58 1.72 -10.60 -3.58
CA VAL A 58 0.97 -11.77 -4.06
C VAL A 58 1.88 -13.00 -4.06
N ARG A 59 3.11 -12.88 -4.57
CA ARG A 59 4.09 -13.97 -4.59
C ARG A 59 4.48 -14.41 -3.18
N ALA A 60 4.70 -13.47 -2.26
CA ALA A 60 5.01 -13.76 -0.86
C ALA A 60 3.88 -14.54 -0.18
N LEU A 61 2.62 -14.15 -0.38
CA LEU A 61 1.47 -14.87 0.16
C LEU A 61 1.36 -16.29 -0.42
N LYS A 62 1.56 -16.45 -1.73
CA LYS A 62 1.57 -17.77 -2.37
C LYS A 62 2.71 -18.66 -1.85
N SER A 63 3.86 -18.08 -1.50
CA SER A 63 4.96 -18.83 -0.85
C SER A 63 4.59 -19.37 0.53
N ARG A 64 3.51 -18.87 1.14
CA ARG A 64 2.91 -19.37 2.40
C ARG A 64 1.61 -20.16 2.15
N TYR A 65 1.45 -20.72 0.96
CA TYR A 65 0.32 -21.55 0.55
C TYR A 65 -1.05 -20.85 0.68
N ARG A 66 -1.08 -19.51 0.56
CA ARG A 66 -2.33 -18.73 0.50
C ARG A 66 -2.87 -18.69 -0.93
N ASP A 67 -4.19 -18.80 -1.10
CA ASP A 67 -4.86 -18.54 -2.39
C ASP A 67 -5.06 -17.02 -2.58
N ALA A 68 -3.94 -16.31 -2.72
CA ALA A 68 -3.94 -14.86 -2.82
C ALA A 68 -4.55 -14.39 -4.14
N ARG A 69 -5.57 -13.53 -4.05
CA ARG A 69 -6.21 -12.87 -5.20
C ARG A 69 -5.74 -11.44 -5.34
N ARG A 70 -5.69 -10.97 -6.58
CA ARG A 70 -5.33 -9.59 -6.93
C ARG A 70 -6.60 -8.82 -7.29
N GLU A 71 -6.67 -7.57 -6.86
CA GLU A 71 -7.73 -6.64 -7.25
C GLU A 71 -7.11 -5.28 -7.63
N LEU A 72 -7.75 -4.58 -8.58
CA LEU A 72 -7.34 -3.28 -9.07
C LEU A 72 -8.26 -2.18 -8.57
N CYS A 73 -7.68 -1.02 -8.28
CA CYS A 73 -8.45 0.20 -8.08
C CYS A 73 -8.93 0.74 -9.44
N ARG A 74 -10.24 0.86 -9.61
CA ARG A 74 -10.88 1.36 -10.84
C ARG A 74 -11.11 2.86 -10.75
N TRP A 75 -10.01 3.60 -10.78
CA TRP A 75 -10.00 5.04 -10.48
C TRP A 75 -10.35 5.95 -11.67
N ASN A 76 -10.54 5.38 -12.86
CA ASN A 76 -10.89 6.12 -14.07
C ASN A 76 -11.86 5.32 -14.96
N GLU A 77 -12.48 6.02 -15.92
CA GLU A 77 -13.50 5.45 -16.83
C GLU A 77 -12.94 4.35 -17.76
N LEU A 78 -11.64 4.37 -18.09
CA LEU A 78 -11.04 3.39 -19.02
C LEU A 78 -11.02 1.98 -18.42
N ILE A 79 -10.92 1.86 -17.10
CA ILE A 79 -10.85 0.58 -16.38
C ILE A 79 -12.08 0.30 -15.51
N LYS A 80 -13.10 1.16 -15.56
CA LYS A 80 -14.29 1.07 -14.70
C LYS A 80 -15.05 -0.24 -14.85
N ASN A 81 -15.00 -0.83 -16.05
CA ASN A 81 -15.68 -2.08 -16.38
C ASN A 81 -14.76 -3.31 -16.31
N GLU A 82 -13.51 -3.16 -15.85
CA GLU A 82 -12.62 -4.31 -15.65
C GLU A 82 -13.21 -5.28 -14.63
N PRO A 83 -13.22 -6.59 -14.87
CA PRO A 83 -13.81 -7.56 -13.95
C PRO A 83 -13.23 -7.49 -12.54
N SER A 84 -14.08 -7.51 -11.50
CA SER A 84 -13.65 -7.53 -10.10
C SER A 84 -13.71 -8.94 -9.54
N VAL A 85 -12.73 -9.28 -8.69
CA VAL A 85 -12.81 -10.53 -7.93
C VAL A 85 -14.02 -10.55 -7.00
N PHE A 86 -14.53 -9.37 -6.63
CA PHE A 86 -15.68 -9.18 -5.75
C PHE A 86 -17.04 -9.33 -6.45
N ASP A 87 -17.10 -9.28 -7.80
CA ASP A 87 -18.36 -9.38 -8.55
C ASP A 87 -19.08 -10.70 -8.30
N ASN A 88 -18.32 -11.77 -8.02
CA ASN A 88 -18.84 -13.10 -7.75
C ASN A 88 -18.98 -13.41 -6.24
N GLY A 89 -19.11 -12.38 -5.40
CA GLY A 89 -19.34 -12.54 -3.95
C GLY A 89 -18.12 -13.00 -3.15
N PHE A 90 -16.90 -12.86 -3.71
CA PHE A 90 -15.67 -13.17 -2.99
C PHE A 90 -15.56 -12.36 -1.69
N THR A 91 -15.26 -13.05 -0.59
CA THR A 91 -15.00 -12.41 0.70
C THR A 91 -13.56 -12.75 1.10
N PRO A 92 -12.68 -11.74 1.31
CA PRO A 92 -11.29 -11.99 1.68
C PRO A 92 -11.20 -12.71 3.02
N THR A 93 -10.36 -13.73 3.10
CA THR A 93 -10.07 -14.47 4.34
C THR A 93 -8.57 -14.63 4.51
N VAL A 94 -8.15 -15.14 5.66
CA VAL A 94 -6.73 -15.45 5.90
C VAL A 94 -6.22 -16.53 4.95
N ALA A 95 -7.06 -17.50 4.55
CA ALA A 95 -6.68 -18.53 3.57
C ALA A 95 -6.64 -17.98 2.13
N ASN A 96 -7.60 -17.11 1.80
CA ASN A 96 -7.77 -16.53 0.46
C ASN A 96 -7.70 -15.00 0.57
N PRO A 97 -6.52 -14.42 0.84
CA PRO A 97 -6.38 -12.98 1.04
C PRO A 97 -6.47 -12.22 -0.27
N VAL A 98 -6.76 -10.93 -0.20
CA VAL A 98 -6.73 -10.02 -1.36
C VAL A 98 -5.58 -9.03 -1.27
N VAL A 99 -4.89 -8.82 -2.38
CA VAL A 99 -3.94 -7.73 -2.58
C VAL A 99 -4.58 -6.70 -3.52
N PHE A 100 -4.90 -5.54 -2.97
CA PHE A 100 -5.55 -4.44 -3.67
C PHE A 100 -4.52 -3.41 -4.13
N HIS A 101 -4.33 -3.28 -5.45
CA HIS A 101 -3.38 -2.36 -6.06
C HIS A 101 -4.05 -1.00 -6.32
N LEU A 102 -3.75 -0.03 -5.46
CA LEU A 102 -4.26 1.33 -5.52
C LEU A 102 -3.78 2.07 -6.77
N HIS A 103 -2.52 1.90 -7.13
CA HIS A 103 -1.91 2.58 -8.29
C HIS A 103 -1.82 1.68 -9.52
N GLY A 104 -2.65 0.64 -9.58
CA GLY A 104 -2.72 -0.27 -10.71
C GLY A 104 -1.63 -1.33 -10.76
N HIS A 105 -1.80 -2.25 -11.70
CA HIS A 105 -0.89 -3.36 -11.95
C HIS A 105 -1.21 -4.00 -13.31
N THR A 106 -0.18 -4.33 -14.11
CA THR A 106 -0.24 -5.01 -15.43
C THR A 106 -1.05 -4.35 -16.55
N ILE A 107 -2.16 -3.68 -16.25
CA ILE A 107 -2.98 -2.94 -17.21
C ILE A 107 -2.47 -1.50 -17.24
N PRO A 108 -1.89 -1.01 -18.36
CA PRO A 108 -1.32 0.34 -18.44
C PRO A 108 -2.29 1.43 -17.98
N GLU A 109 -3.57 1.36 -18.36
CA GLU A 109 -4.62 2.31 -18.03
C GLU A 109 -4.92 2.38 -16.52
N SER A 110 -4.60 1.31 -15.78
CA SER A 110 -4.74 1.29 -14.33
C SER A 110 -3.59 1.97 -13.60
N ILE A 111 -2.45 2.19 -14.26
CA ILE A 111 -1.24 2.70 -13.62
C ILE A 111 -1.39 4.20 -13.33
N VAL A 112 -1.21 4.57 -12.07
CA VAL A 112 -1.16 5.97 -11.61
C VAL A 112 0.31 6.41 -11.59
N LEU A 113 0.77 7.14 -12.61
CA LEU A 113 2.20 7.46 -12.75
C LEU A 113 2.48 8.92 -13.11
N THR A 114 1.70 9.51 -14.02
CA THR A 114 1.88 10.89 -14.47
C THR A 114 1.28 11.87 -13.46
N GLU A 115 1.63 13.15 -13.55
CA GLU A 115 1.07 14.16 -12.63
C GLU A 115 -0.45 14.24 -12.78
N ASP A 116 -0.93 14.20 -14.03
CA ASP A 116 -2.36 14.17 -14.35
C ASP A 116 -3.06 12.94 -13.75
N ASP A 117 -2.42 11.76 -13.82
CA ASP A 117 -2.95 10.55 -13.19
C ASP A 117 -3.12 10.74 -11.68
N TYR A 118 -2.10 11.27 -11.00
CA TYR A 118 -2.14 11.52 -9.56
C TYR A 118 -3.24 12.52 -9.21
N LEU A 119 -3.36 13.64 -9.93
CA LEU A 119 -4.40 14.63 -9.67
C LEU A 119 -5.81 14.04 -9.83
N TYR A 120 -6.04 13.28 -10.91
CA TYR A 120 -7.34 12.65 -11.16
C TYR A 120 -7.66 11.53 -10.16
N PHE A 121 -6.68 10.67 -9.84
CA PHE A 121 -6.81 9.65 -8.79
C PHE A 121 -7.20 10.25 -7.44
N LEU A 122 -6.56 11.36 -7.06
CA LEU A 122 -6.80 12.04 -5.79
C LEU A 122 -8.16 12.74 -5.73
N ALA A 123 -8.62 13.30 -6.84
CA ALA A 123 -9.96 13.85 -6.94
C ALA A 123 -11.04 12.78 -6.68
N ASN A 124 -10.79 11.54 -7.14
CA ASN A 124 -11.79 10.46 -7.11
C ASN A 124 -11.74 9.61 -5.84
N ILE A 125 -10.57 9.39 -5.23
CA ILE A 125 -10.44 8.45 -4.09
C ILE A 125 -11.31 8.81 -2.89
N GLY A 126 -11.50 10.11 -2.62
CA GLY A 126 -12.35 10.60 -1.54
C GLY A 126 -13.84 10.72 -1.89
N GLN A 127 -14.18 10.87 -3.17
CA GLN A 127 -15.55 11.17 -3.62
C GLN A 127 -16.29 9.93 -4.09
N GLU A 128 -15.65 9.10 -4.91
CA GLU A 128 -16.33 8.02 -5.64
C GLU A 128 -16.34 6.68 -4.90
N ARG A 129 -15.81 6.64 -3.67
CA ARG A 129 -15.66 5.40 -2.89
C ARG A 129 -14.98 4.28 -3.69
N LEU A 130 -13.84 4.59 -4.32
CA LEU A 130 -13.05 3.69 -5.19
C LEU A 130 -12.69 2.32 -4.58
N LEU A 131 -12.75 2.17 -3.25
CA LEU A 131 -12.53 0.89 -2.61
C LEU A 131 -13.77 -0.01 -2.71
N PRO A 132 -13.66 -1.29 -3.11
CA PRO A 132 -14.78 -2.23 -3.06
C PRO A 132 -15.38 -2.37 -1.65
N LYS A 133 -16.71 -2.56 -1.55
CA LYS A 133 -17.44 -2.65 -0.27
C LYS A 133 -16.81 -3.62 0.75
N PRO A 134 -16.35 -4.83 0.37
CA PRO A 134 -15.69 -5.73 1.32
C PRO A 134 -14.43 -5.13 1.95
N ILE A 135 -13.65 -4.36 1.17
CA ILE A 135 -12.46 -3.67 1.67
C ILE A 135 -12.84 -2.51 2.60
N GLN A 136 -13.85 -1.71 2.21
CA GLN A 136 -14.33 -0.60 3.06
C GLN A 136 -14.77 -1.11 4.44
N GLN A 137 -15.54 -2.19 4.50
CA GLN A 137 -16.05 -2.75 5.74
C GLN A 137 -14.94 -3.18 6.69
N VAL A 138 -13.87 -3.80 6.17
CA VAL A 138 -12.73 -4.19 7.00
C VAL A 138 -11.93 -2.97 7.47
N LEU A 139 -11.70 -1.99 6.60
CA LEU A 139 -10.96 -0.77 6.95
C LEU A 139 -11.61 0.00 8.11
N THR A 140 -12.94 0.07 8.18
CA THR A 140 -13.64 0.76 9.27
C THR A 140 -13.37 0.17 10.66
N ARG A 141 -13.02 -1.11 10.73
CA ARG A 141 -12.89 -1.87 11.98
C ARG A 141 -11.46 -2.29 12.30
N SER A 142 -10.50 -2.00 11.42
CA SER A 142 -9.15 -2.55 11.49
C SER A 142 -8.10 -1.51 11.87
N THR A 143 -7.02 -1.98 12.46
CA THR A 143 -5.76 -1.26 12.57
C THR A 143 -4.99 -1.42 11.26
N CYS A 144 -4.50 -0.31 10.71
CA CYS A 144 -3.72 -0.30 9.48
C CYS A 144 -2.24 -0.08 9.78
N VAL A 145 -1.38 -0.81 9.09
CA VAL A 145 0.08 -0.62 9.14
C VAL A 145 0.54 -0.16 7.77
N PHE A 146 1.13 1.03 7.72
CA PHE A 146 1.66 1.65 6.52
C PHE A 146 3.18 1.46 6.48
N ILE A 147 3.67 0.80 5.42
CA ILE A 147 5.09 0.48 5.24
C ILE A 147 5.52 0.95 3.84
N GLY A 148 6.73 1.49 3.73
CA GLY A 148 7.30 1.86 2.43
C GLY A 148 7.01 3.30 1.99
N TYR A 149 6.42 4.12 2.84
CA TYR A 149 6.19 5.53 2.58
C TYR A 149 7.22 6.43 3.26
N ARG A 150 7.36 7.66 2.75
CA ARG A 150 8.01 8.76 3.45
C ARG A 150 6.89 9.70 3.92
N LEU A 151 6.67 9.91 5.23
CA LEU A 151 5.56 10.79 5.71
C LEU A 151 5.74 12.27 5.34
N ALA A 152 6.96 12.68 4.97
CA ALA A 152 7.24 14.00 4.41
C ALA A 152 6.74 14.13 2.96
N ASP A 153 6.47 13.00 2.29
CA ASP A 153 5.90 13.01 0.95
C ASP A 153 4.41 13.36 1.04
N TRP A 154 4.00 14.30 0.19
CA TRP A 154 2.62 14.72 0.07
C TRP A 154 1.73 13.54 -0.36
N ASN A 155 2.26 12.62 -1.17
CA ASN A 155 1.57 11.43 -1.65
C ASN A 155 0.95 10.59 -0.52
N PHE A 156 1.74 10.30 0.53
CA PHE A 156 1.22 9.54 1.67
C PHE A 156 0.08 10.29 2.36
N ARG A 157 0.26 11.60 2.59
CA ARG A 157 -0.74 12.40 3.31
C ARG A 157 -2.06 12.39 2.56
N VAL A 158 -2.04 12.55 1.24
CA VAL A 158 -3.28 12.54 0.47
C VAL A 158 -3.88 11.14 0.45
N LEU A 159 -3.10 10.08 0.24
CA LEU A 159 -3.60 8.71 0.31
C LEU A 159 -4.23 8.41 1.68
N PHE A 160 -3.54 8.74 2.77
CA PHE A 160 -4.02 8.54 4.13
C PHE A 160 -5.32 9.32 4.38
N GLN A 161 -5.41 10.57 3.93
CA GLN A 161 -6.64 11.35 4.04
C GLN A 161 -7.79 10.76 3.20
N GLY A 162 -7.50 10.27 1.99
CA GLY A 162 -8.46 9.54 1.16
C GLY A 162 -8.97 8.28 1.85
N LEU A 163 -8.10 7.49 2.45
CA LEU A 163 -8.47 6.29 3.20
C LEU A 163 -9.27 6.62 4.48
N ARG A 164 -8.97 7.75 5.13
CA ARG A 164 -9.76 8.24 6.28
C ARG A 164 -11.19 8.61 5.92
N ALA A 165 -11.48 8.98 4.67
CA ALA A 165 -12.85 9.21 4.21
C ALA A 165 -13.73 7.95 4.35
N TYR A 166 -13.12 6.76 4.39
CA TYR A 166 -13.79 5.49 4.65
C TYR A 166 -13.96 5.17 6.14
N SER A 167 -13.89 6.19 7.02
CA SER A 167 -14.11 6.04 8.46
C SER A 167 -13.17 5.03 9.13
N MET A 168 -11.88 5.07 8.78
CA MET A 168 -10.84 4.37 9.53
C MET A 168 -10.88 4.81 10.99
N ALA A 169 -11.38 3.94 11.87
CA ALA A 169 -11.58 4.24 13.29
C ALA A 169 -10.46 3.70 14.18
N GLY A 170 -9.70 2.71 13.69
CA GLY A 170 -8.64 2.03 14.42
C GLY A 170 -7.33 2.82 14.51
N LEU A 171 -6.53 2.50 15.53
CA LEU A 171 -5.14 2.94 15.64
C LEU A 171 -4.40 2.53 14.36
N SER A 172 -3.62 3.41 13.77
CA SER A 172 -2.77 3.09 12.62
C SER A 172 -1.29 3.28 12.98
N ILE A 173 -0.40 2.53 12.33
CA ILE A 173 1.05 2.64 12.49
C ILE A 173 1.67 3.00 11.14
N ALA A 174 2.57 3.98 11.10
CA ALA A 174 3.39 4.28 9.92
C ALA A 174 4.86 4.01 10.21
N VAL A 175 5.52 3.24 9.36
CA VAL A 175 6.95 2.88 9.48
C VAL A 175 7.80 3.83 8.64
N LEU A 176 8.67 4.58 9.29
CA LEU A 176 9.48 5.63 8.66
C LEU A 176 10.94 5.61 9.01
N LYS A 177 11.77 5.72 7.97
CA LYS A 177 13.19 6.01 8.17
C LYS A 177 13.38 7.40 8.83
N PRO A 178 14.17 7.51 9.90
CA PRO A 178 14.49 8.80 10.51
C PRO A 178 15.14 9.77 9.51
N PRO A 179 14.83 11.08 9.58
CA PRO A 179 15.44 12.08 8.68
C PRO A 179 16.94 12.33 8.95
N GLY A 180 17.49 11.76 10.04
CA GLY A 180 18.86 11.95 10.51
C GLY A 180 18.89 12.00 12.05
N ASP A 181 20.05 12.27 12.63
CA ASP A 181 20.24 12.31 14.10
C ASP A 181 20.56 13.69 14.66
N ASP A 182 20.69 14.70 13.80
CA ASP A 182 20.92 16.09 14.19
C ASP A 182 19.70 16.73 14.87
N GLU A 183 19.90 17.93 15.40
CA GLU A 183 18.87 18.69 16.11
C GLU A 183 17.66 19.02 15.21
N LEU A 184 17.90 19.30 13.92
CA LEU A 184 16.83 19.59 12.97
C LEU A 184 15.97 18.34 12.73
N ALA A 185 16.60 17.18 12.57
CA ALA A 185 15.95 15.88 12.40
C ALA A 185 15.14 15.48 13.64
N ARG A 186 15.63 15.77 14.85
CA ARG A 186 14.85 15.57 16.10
C ARG A 186 13.59 16.41 16.11
N ARG A 187 13.68 17.71 15.82
CA ARG A 187 12.52 18.61 15.74
C ARG A 187 11.52 18.17 14.67
N GLN A 188 12.01 17.69 13.53
CA GLN A 188 11.17 17.13 12.48
C GLN A 188 10.39 15.89 12.96
N ARG A 189 11.03 14.98 13.70
CA ARG A 189 10.34 13.81 14.29
C ARG A 189 9.24 14.24 15.25
N GLU A 190 9.56 15.11 16.21
CA GLU A 190 8.59 15.61 17.20
C GLU A 190 7.42 16.35 16.56
N TYR A 191 7.66 17.08 15.46
CA TYR A 191 6.60 17.71 14.69
C TYR A 191 5.70 16.67 14.03
N LEU A 192 6.26 15.66 13.35
CA LEU A 192 5.50 14.63 12.67
C LEU A 192 4.71 13.76 13.66
N ASP A 193 5.30 13.39 14.79
CA ASP A 193 4.64 12.64 15.85
C ASP A 193 3.40 13.38 16.36
N ARG A 194 3.53 14.69 16.64
CA ARG A 194 2.39 15.53 17.06
C ARG A 194 1.35 15.71 15.96
N TYR A 195 1.79 15.92 14.72
CA TYR A 195 0.91 16.11 13.58
C TYR A 195 0.01 14.89 13.35
N TYR A 196 0.57 13.68 13.42
CA TYR A 196 -0.15 12.43 13.16
C TYR A 196 -0.87 11.84 14.38
N ALA A 197 -0.46 12.19 15.60
CA ALA A 197 -1.16 11.78 16.83
C ALA A 197 -2.64 12.21 16.82
N ASN A 198 -2.94 13.43 16.34
CA ASN A 198 -4.30 13.94 16.18
C ASN A 198 -5.16 13.12 15.20
N MET A 199 -4.51 12.31 14.35
CA MET A 199 -5.16 11.45 13.37
C MET A 199 -5.16 9.97 13.78
N LYS A 200 -4.83 9.65 15.05
CA LYS A 200 -4.66 8.28 15.57
C LYS A 200 -3.64 7.45 14.78
N LEU A 201 -2.62 8.11 14.24
CA LEU A 201 -1.51 7.47 13.53
C LEU A 201 -0.24 7.61 14.39
N THR A 202 0.29 6.47 14.83
CA THR A 202 1.57 6.38 15.55
C THR A 202 2.69 6.15 14.54
N VAL A 203 3.82 6.83 14.73
CA VAL A 203 4.99 6.67 13.87
C VAL A 203 5.98 5.72 14.54
N TYR A 204 6.43 4.71 13.78
CA TYR A 204 7.59 3.90 14.10
C TYR A 204 8.79 4.47 13.34
N TRP A 205 9.80 4.92 14.08
CA TRP A 205 11.02 5.50 13.50
C TRP A 205 12.08 4.41 13.28
N GLY A 206 12.10 3.87 12.06
CA GLY A 206 13.05 2.85 11.61
C GLY A 206 12.78 2.43 10.17
N THR A 207 13.65 1.61 9.62
CA THR A 207 13.47 0.98 8.30
C THR A 207 12.36 -0.07 8.34
N ALA A 208 11.82 -0.41 7.15
CA ALA A 208 10.85 -1.49 7.03
C ALA A 208 11.41 -2.84 7.52
N ARG A 209 12.72 -3.07 7.36
CA ARG A 209 13.41 -4.28 7.82
C ARG A 209 13.55 -4.34 9.34
N GLU A 210 13.96 -3.24 9.98
CA GLU A 210 14.01 -3.14 11.44
C GLU A 210 12.63 -3.35 12.05
N PHE A 211 11.60 -2.71 11.48
CA PHE A 211 10.22 -2.94 11.88
C PHE A 211 9.82 -4.41 11.71
N ALA A 212 10.23 -5.06 10.61
CA ALA A 212 9.87 -6.43 10.36
C ALA A 212 10.47 -7.40 11.41
N ILE A 213 11.75 -7.22 11.72
CA ILE A 213 12.43 -7.98 12.77
C ILE A 213 11.72 -7.78 14.11
N GLU A 214 11.51 -6.54 14.51
CA GLU A 214 10.91 -6.22 15.81
C GLU A 214 9.47 -6.74 15.94
N LEU A 215 8.67 -6.62 14.88
CA LEU A 215 7.30 -7.12 14.89
C LEU A 215 7.28 -8.65 14.99
N ARG A 216 8.18 -9.38 14.31
CA ARG A 216 8.30 -10.84 14.48
C ARG A 216 8.62 -11.23 15.92
N GLU A 217 9.58 -10.56 16.54
CA GLU A 217 9.96 -10.84 17.93
C GLU A 217 8.80 -10.61 18.90
N ARG A 218 8.10 -9.48 18.75
CA ARG A 218 6.93 -9.15 19.58
C ARG A 218 5.77 -10.11 19.32
N TRP A 219 5.52 -10.49 18.08
CA TRP A 219 4.47 -11.44 17.70
C TRP A 219 4.73 -12.84 18.25
N ALA A 220 5.98 -13.32 18.17
CA ALA A 220 6.36 -14.60 18.74
C ALA A 220 6.22 -14.63 20.27
N LYS A 221 6.50 -13.51 20.96
CA LYS A 221 6.25 -13.38 22.40
C LYS A 221 4.75 -13.36 22.72
N PHE A 222 3.96 -12.63 21.93
CA PHE A 222 2.51 -12.56 22.10
C PHE A 222 1.82 -13.93 21.97
N ASN A 223 2.19 -14.74 20.97
CA ASN A 223 1.59 -16.06 20.74
C ASN A 223 2.07 -17.17 21.70
N LYS A 224 3.07 -16.89 22.55
CA LYS A 224 3.53 -17.82 23.60
C LYS A 224 2.77 -17.63 24.92
N VAL A 225 1.96 -16.58 25.03
CA VAL A 225 1.09 -16.25 26.17
C VAL A 225 -0.31 -16.74 25.86
#